data_AF-A0A970RMR4-F1
#
_entry.id   AF-A0A970RMR4-F1
#
_cell.length_a   1.000
_cell.length_b   1.000
_cell.length_c   1.000
_cell.angle_alpha   90.00
_cell.angle_beta   90.00
_cell.angle_gamma   90.00
#
_symmetry.space_group_name_H-M   'P 1'
#
loop_
_entity.id
_entity.type
_entity.pdbx_description
1 polymer ?
#
loop_
_entity_poly.entity_id
_entity_poly.type
_entity_poly.pdbx_seq_one_letter_code
_entity_poly.pdbx_strand_id
1 'polypeptide(L)'
;MDIRAIESRSQLMKAMRNWFSHHDYLEVDTPIVSADLIPEPTIQNFSTRLISEFLGEKELYLVPSPEVFMKKIIAATHRSVYQFSHCFRNSEQIGDYHNPEFTMLEYYTVDVDEQDSIEITERLFAQTALPSTVDSLLPPFRRMTVAEACKRYAGVDLDAVQSMNKIREAAISLGLQLPSAPERWEDTFNRIFLNFVEPNLPQDKPLVLEDYPVQIECLAKRKENSPYKRRWELYAHNVELANCYAEETDATVIRQYY
;
A
#
# COMPACT_ATOMS: atom_id res chain seq x y z
N MET A 1 -19.86 16.76 13.27
CA MET A 1 -18.99 17.35 12.24
C MET A 1 -17.94 18.19 12.97
N ASP A 2 -16.68 17.79 12.90
CA ASP A 2 -15.57 18.47 13.60
C ASP A 2 -14.89 19.45 12.64
N ILE A 3 -15.12 20.75 12.85
CA ILE A 3 -14.56 21.81 11.99
C ILE A 3 -13.03 21.85 12.06
N ARG A 4 -12.43 21.59 13.24
CA ARG A 4 -10.97 21.65 13.41
C ARG A 4 -10.29 20.55 12.60
N ALA A 5 -10.89 19.36 12.56
CA ALA A 5 -10.40 18.26 11.73
C ALA A 5 -10.48 18.59 10.23
N ILE A 6 -11.58 19.21 9.78
CA ILE A 6 -11.77 19.61 8.38
C ILE A 6 -10.75 20.69 7.98
N GLU A 7 -10.54 21.70 8.82
CA GLU A 7 -9.52 22.74 8.60
C GLU A 7 -8.11 22.15 8.57
N SER A 8 -7.77 21.25 9.50
CA SER A 8 -6.48 20.56 9.53
C SER A 8 -6.26 19.75 8.26
N ARG A 9 -7.27 19.02 7.78
CA ARG A 9 -7.20 18.29 6.51
C ARG A 9 -6.93 19.23 5.33
N SER A 10 -7.65 20.35 5.25
CA SER A 10 -7.44 21.35 4.18
C SER A 10 -6.02 21.93 4.20
N GLN A 11 -5.51 22.26 5.39
CA GLN A 11 -4.15 22.77 5.58
C GLN A 11 -3.10 21.74 5.22
N LEU A 12 -3.25 20.49 5.65
CA LEU A 12 -2.33 19.39 5.34
C LEU A 12 -2.27 19.12 3.84
N MET A 13 -3.41 19.05 3.15
CA MET A 13 -3.45 18.88 1.69
C MET A 13 -2.75 20.03 0.96
N LYS A 14 -2.93 21.28 1.42
CA LYS A 14 -2.22 22.43 0.86
C LYS A 14 -0.72 22.34 1.10
N ALA A 15 -0.30 21.97 2.31
CA ALA A 15 1.12 21.80 2.66
C ALA A 15 1.78 20.70 1.80
N MET A 16 1.12 19.56 1.60
CA MET A 16 1.63 18.48 0.76
C MET A 16 1.73 18.88 -0.72
N ARG A 17 0.71 19.54 -1.30
CA ARG A 17 0.82 20.05 -2.68
C ARG A 17 1.97 21.05 -2.84
N ASN A 18 2.13 21.95 -1.87
CA ASN A 18 3.27 22.87 -1.85
C ASN A 18 4.58 22.09 -1.76
N TRP A 19 4.66 21.06 -0.91
CA TRP A 19 5.84 20.23 -0.80
C TRP A 19 6.21 19.58 -2.14
N PHE A 20 5.28 18.87 -2.79
CA PHE A 20 5.53 18.21 -4.07
C PHE A 20 5.95 19.19 -5.17
N SER A 21 5.28 20.34 -5.26
CA SER A 21 5.64 21.38 -6.25
C SER A 21 7.03 21.99 -6.04
N HIS A 22 7.53 22.08 -4.80
CA HIS A 22 8.90 22.53 -4.52
C HIS A 22 9.98 21.45 -4.75
N HIS A 23 9.56 20.19 -4.94
CA HIS A 23 10.46 19.04 -5.16
C HIS A 23 10.31 18.48 -6.60
N ASP A 24 9.89 19.31 -7.55
CA ASP A 24 9.80 18.99 -8.99
C ASP A 24 8.84 17.85 -9.39
N TYR A 25 7.89 17.48 -8.52
CA TYR A 25 6.83 16.55 -8.88
C TYR A 25 5.74 17.25 -9.69
N LEU A 26 5.24 16.56 -10.72
CA LEU A 26 4.09 17.01 -11.49
C LEU A 26 2.78 16.47 -10.88
N GLU A 27 1.86 17.36 -10.48
CA GLU A 27 0.50 16.95 -10.13
C GLU A 27 -0.23 16.47 -11.39
N VAL A 28 -0.77 15.26 -11.34
CA VAL A 28 -1.57 14.67 -12.42
C VAL A 28 -3.00 14.44 -11.97
N ASP A 29 -3.92 14.37 -12.92
CA ASP A 29 -5.33 14.06 -12.69
C ASP A 29 -5.74 12.97 -13.69
N THR A 30 -5.84 11.74 -13.19
CA THR A 30 -6.16 10.55 -14.00
C THR A 30 -7.63 10.16 -13.89
N PRO A 31 -8.18 9.41 -14.87
CA PRO A 31 -9.57 8.97 -14.81
C PRO A 31 -9.91 8.18 -13.54
N ILE A 32 -11.06 8.49 -12.94
CA ILE A 32 -11.64 7.75 -11.81
C ILE A 32 -12.55 6.59 -12.26
N VAL A 33 -12.90 6.55 -13.54
CA VAL A 33 -13.69 5.49 -14.18
C VAL A 33 -12.82 4.81 -15.22
N SER A 34 -12.71 3.48 -15.13
CA SER A 34 -11.90 2.65 -16.03
C SER A 34 -12.74 1.58 -16.71
N ALA A 35 -12.42 1.25 -17.96
CA ALA A 35 -12.95 0.06 -18.63
C ALA A 35 -12.20 -1.21 -18.21
N ASP A 36 -10.96 -1.06 -17.76
CA ASP A 36 -10.10 -2.16 -17.34
C ASP A 36 -10.16 -2.30 -15.81
N LEU A 37 -10.22 -3.53 -15.33
CA LEU A 37 -10.04 -3.84 -13.91
C LEU A 37 -8.57 -3.64 -13.54
N ILE A 38 -8.33 -3.00 -12.39
CA ILE A 38 -7.00 -2.96 -11.78
C ILE A 38 -6.73 -4.36 -11.18
N PRO A 39 -5.56 -4.98 -11.44
CA PRO A 39 -5.27 -6.38 -11.09
C PRO A 39 -4.92 -6.56 -9.60
N GLU A 40 -5.87 -6.22 -8.74
CA GLU A 40 -5.75 -6.39 -7.29
C GLU A 40 -6.73 -7.46 -6.82
N PRO A 41 -6.28 -8.73 -6.66
CA PRO A 41 -7.17 -9.87 -6.46
C PRO A 41 -7.96 -9.80 -5.15
N THR A 42 -7.49 -9.01 -4.19
CA THR A 42 -8.10 -8.80 -2.87
C THR A 42 -9.07 -7.63 -2.84
N ILE A 43 -9.16 -6.83 -3.92
CA ILE A 43 -10.02 -5.66 -4.00
C ILE A 43 -11.22 -5.93 -4.90
N GLN A 44 -12.42 -5.74 -4.37
CA GLN A 44 -13.63 -5.71 -5.20
C GLN A 44 -13.89 -4.29 -5.68
N ASN A 45 -14.13 -4.11 -6.98
CA ASN A 45 -14.40 -2.80 -7.56
C ASN A 45 -15.89 -2.49 -7.55
N PHE A 46 -16.23 -1.21 -7.42
CA PHE A 46 -17.58 -0.74 -7.77
C PHE A 46 -17.72 -0.75 -9.28
N SER A 47 -18.81 -1.33 -9.80
CA SER A 47 -19.14 -1.23 -11.22
C SER A 47 -20.18 -0.14 -11.49
N THR A 48 -20.11 0.41 -12.69
CA THR A 48 -21.05 1.36 -13.25
C THR A 48 -21.22 1.07 -14.74
N ARG A 49 -22.07 1.83 -15.41
CA ARG A 49 -22.46 1.56 -16.80
C ARG A 49 -22.44 2.82 -17.62
N LEU A 50 -21.58 2.85 -18.65
CA LEU A 50 -21.63 3.86 -19.68
C LEU A 50 -22.79 3.55 -20.62
N ILE A 51 -23.68 4.53 -20.80
CA ILE A 51 -24.76 4.49 -21.78
C ILE A 51 -24.41 5.54 -22.84
N SER A 52 -24.09 5.08 -24.05
CA SER A 52 -23.73 5.95 -25.17
C SER A 52 -24.53 5.58 -26.41
N GLU A 53 -25.11 6.57 -27.07
CA GLU A 53 -25.83 6.37 -28.34
C GLU A 53 -24.91 5.85 -29.46
N PHE A 54 -23.61 6.22 -29.42
CA PHE A 54 -22.64 5.87 -30.45
C PHE A 54 -21.82 4.63 -30.12
N LEU A 55 -21.48 4.43 -28.84
CA LEU A 55 -20.62 3.32 -28.39
C LEU A 55 -21.40 2.15 -27.81
N GLY A 56 -22.72 2.27 -27.71
CA GLY A 56 -23.58 1.35 -27.01
C GLY A 56 -23.36 1.41 -25.50
N GLU A 57 -23.68 0.29 -24.86
CA GLU A 57 -23.57 0.13 -23.42
C GLU A 57 -22.28 -0.60 -23.06
N LYS A 58 -21.56 -0.09 -22.06
CA LYS A 58 -20.34 -0.72 -21.55
C LYS A 58 -20.33 -0.72 -20.03
N GLU A 59 -19.96 -1.85 -19.43
CA GLU A 59 -19.63 -1.89 -18.01
C GLU A 59 -18.28 -1.18 -17.81
N LEU A 60 -18.22 -0.36 -16.76
CA LEU A 60 -17.02 0.37 -16.32
C LEU A 60 -16.88 0.20 -14.81
N TYR A 61 -15.72 0.56 -14.27
CA TYR A 61 -15.41 0.40 -12.86
C TYR A 61 -14.85 1.69 -12.27
N LEU A 62 -15.21 1.96 -11.02
CA LEU A 62 -14.51 2.98 -10.24
C LEU A 62 -13.17 2.44 -9.79
N VAL A 63 -12.13 3.27 -9.88
CA VAL A 63 -10.75 2.83 -9.65
C VAL A 63 -10.44 2.70 -8.15
N PRO A 64 -9.80 1.61 -7.70
CA PRO A 64 -9.34 1.47 -6.32
C PRO A 64 -8.02 2.21 -6.02
N SER A 65 -7.30 2.62 -7.06
CA SER A 65 -6.09 3.45 -7.03
C SER A 65 -5.84 4.06 -8.43
N PRO A 66 -5.17 5.23 -8.54
CA PRO A 66 -4.74 5.81 -9.82
C PRO A 66 -3.53 5.10 -10.48
N GLU A 67 -2.91 4.11 -9.82
CA GLU A 67 -1.68 3.41 -10.20
C GLU A 67 -1.53 3.12 -11.70
N VAL A 68 -2.50 2.41 -12.28
CA VAL A 68 -2.42 1.95 -13.69
C VAL A 68 -2.31 3.13 -14.67
N PHE A 69 -2.91 4.26 -14.35
CA PHE A 69 -2.83 5.46 -15.18
C PHE A 69 -1.56 6.25 -14.92
N MET A 70 -1.15 6.38 -13.66
CA MET A 70 0.09 7.07 -13.29
C MET A 70 1.32 6.36 -13.87
N LYS A 71 1.36 5.02 -13.84
CA LYS A 71 2.42 4.21 -14.47
C LYS A 71 2.57 4.50 -15.98
N LYS A 72 1.46 4.68 -16.71
CA LYS A 72 1.49 5.09 -18.13
C LYS A 72 2.11 6.47 -18.32
N ILE A 73 1.81 7.42 -17.44
CA ILE A 73 2.38 8.78 -17.49
C ILE A 73 3.88 8.74 -17.23
N ILE A 74 4.33 8.01 -16.20
CA ILE A 74 5.75 7.89 -15.86
C ILE A 74 6.51 7.23 -17.00
N ALA A 75 5.99 6.13 -17.56
CA ALA A 75 6.60 5.45 -18.70
C ALA A 75 6.74 6.36 -19.93
N ALA A 76 5.79 7.28 -20.14
CA ALA A 76 5.80 8.20 -21.28
C ALA A 76 6.68 9.45 -21.06
N THR A 77 6.85 9.90 -19.81
CA THR A 77 7.43 11.21 -19.49
C THR A 77 8.75 11.14 -18.73
N HIS A 78 9.04 10.02 -18.06
CA HIS A 78 10.15 9.87 -17.11
C HIS A 78 10.19 11.01 -16.08
N ARG A 79 9.03 11.43 -15.58
CA ARG A 79 8.90 12.47 -14.55
C ARG A 79 8.34 11.89 -13.27
N SER A 80 8.83 12.41 -12.14
CA SER A 80 8.18 12.20 -10.85
C SER A 80 6.79 12.87 -10.85
N VAL A 81 5.78 12.15 -10.40
CA VAL A 81 4.37 12.57 -10.44
C VAL A 81 3.68 12.30 -9.10
N TYR A 82 2.63 13.03 -8.80
CA TYR A 82 1.75 12.75 -7.66
C TYR A 82 0.29 13.05 -7.98
N GLN A 83 -0.62 12.43 -7.25
CA GLN A 83 -2.05 12.69 -7.34
C GLN A 83 -2.73 12.51 -5.98
N PHE A 84 -3.62 13.45 -5.65
CA PHE A 84 -4.66 13.22 -4.65
C PHE A 84 -5.91 12.71 -5.36
N SER A 85 -6.18 11.40 -5.30
CA SER A 85 -7.31 10.77 -5.98
C SER A 85 -8.40 10.39 -4.99
N HIS A 86 -9.66 10.49 -5.43
CA HIS A 86 -10.73 9.69 -4.82
C HIS A 86 -10.60 8.26 -5.34
N CYS A 87 -10.53 7.31 -4.41
CA CYS A 87 -10.40 5.89 -4.67
C CYS A 87 -11.59 5.15 -4.08
N PHE A 88 -11.98 4.06 -4.74
CA PHE A 88 -13.22 3.35 -4.42
C PHE A 88 -12.94 1.85 -4.26
N ARG A 89 -13.30 1.30 -3.10
CA ARG A 89 -13.16 -0.13 -2.79
C ARG A 89 -14.50 -0.68 -2.30
N ASN A 90 -15.04 -1.63 -3.05
CA ASN A 90 -16.29 -2.29 -2.73
C ASN A 90 -16.03 -3.45 -1.75
N SER A 91 -17.06 -3.83 -1.00
CA SER A 91 -17.00 -4.94 -0.01
C SER A 91 -15.92 -4.80 1.08
N GLU A 92 -15.34 -3.62 1.24
CA GLU A 92 -14.49 -3.28 2.38
C GLU A 92 -15.36 -3.13 3.63
N GLN A 93 -14.83 -3.53 4.79
CA GLN A 93 -15.58 -3.40 6.05
C GLN A 93 -15.73 -1.93 6.41
N ILE A 94 -16.95 -1.42 6.49
CA ILE A 94 -17.16 -0.02 6.92
C ILE A 94 -16.86 0.07 8.42
N GLY A 95 -15.94 0.96 8.81
CA GLY A 95 -15.51 1.12 10.20
C GLY A 95 -14.68 2.37 10.43
N ASP A 96 -13.99 2.43 11.57
CA ASP A 96 -13.22 3.61 11.98
C ASP A 96 -12.06 3.96 11.02
N TYR A 97 -11.55 2.97 10.29
CA TYR A 97 -10.39 3.11 9.39
C TYR A 97 -10.71 2.92 7.90
N HIS A 98 -11.94 2.54 7.57
CA HIS A 98 -12.30 2.12 6.21
C HIS A 98 -13.61 2.77 5.79
N ASN A 99 -13.58 3.44 4.64
CA ASN A 99 -14.76 4.00 3.99
C ASN A 99 -14.73 3.61 2.50
N PRO A 100 -15.85 3.21 1.88
CA PRO A 100 -15.86 2.71 0.50
C PRO A 100 -15.34 3.72 -0.54
N GLU A 101 -15.38 5.01 -0.21
CA GLU A 101 -14.69 6.08 -0.92
C GLU A 101 -13.70 6.77 0.01
N PHE A 102 -12.45 6.94 -0.41
CA PHE A 102 -11.45 7.64 0.39
C PHE A 102 -10.50 8.43 -0.51
N THR A 103 -9.76 9.36 0.10
CA THR A 103 -8.73 10.10 -0.62
C THR A 103 -7.39 9.46 -0.40
N MET A 104 -6.74 9.07 -1.50
CA MET A 104 -5.39 8.55 -1.51
C MET A 104 -4.44 9.62 -2.04
N LEU A 105 -3.28 9.77 -1.40
CA LEU A 105 -2.12 10.36 -2.04
C LEU A 105 -1.31 9.22 -2.64
N GLU A 106 -1.13 9.23 -3.94
CA GLU A 106 -0.20 8.33 -4.63
C GLU A 106 0.86 9.18 -5.34
N TYR A 107 2.11 8.76 -5.26
CA TYR A 107 3.21 9.46 -5.92
C TYR A 107 4.27 8.46 -6.38
N TYR A 108 4.94 8.83 -7.47
CA TYR A 108 6.03 8.06 -8.05
C TYR A 108 7.22 8.96 -8.24
N THR A 109 8.39 8.43 -7.92
CA THR A 109 9.66 9.13 -8.06
C THR A 109 10.52 8.32 -9.01
N VAL A 110 11.05 8.96 -10.05
CA VAL A 110 11.94 8.28 -11.00
C VAL A 110 13.36 8.18 -10.44
N ASP A 111 14.11 7.20 -10.92
CA ASP A 111 15.55 7.01 -10.62
C ASP A 111 15.89 6.84 -9.13
N VAL A 112 14.94 6.33 -8.34
CA VAL A 112 15.11 6.01 -6.92
C VAL A 112 14.58 4.60 -6.61
N ASP A 113 14.91 4.09 -5.42
CA ASP A 113 14.39 2.82 -4.93
C ASP A 113 13.53 2.93 -3.66
N GLU A 114 13.14 1.79 -3.09
CA GLU A 114 12.28 1.74 -1.90
C GLU A 114 12.93 2.37 -0.67
N GLN A 115 14.26 2.31 -0.54
CA GLN A 115 14.98 2.89 0.60
C GLN A 115 15.02 4.41 0.49
N ASP A 116 15.28 4.92 -0.72
CA ASP A 116 15.17 6.36 -1.01
C ASP A 116 13.74 6.86 -0.73
N SER A 117 12.73 6.06 -1.07
CA SER A 117 11.32 6.39 -0.84
C SER A 117 10.96 6.53 0.65
N ILE A 118 11.62 5.79 1.54
CA ILE A 118 11.46 5.98 2.99
C ILE A 118 11.92 7.38 3.38
N GLU A 119 13.10 7.82 2.91
CA GLU A 119 13.62 9.16 3.23
C GLU A 119 12.76 10.27 2.62
N ILE A 120 12.23 10.06 1.41
CA ILE A 120 11.26 10.96 0.77
C ILE A 120 10.01 11.09 1.65
N THR A 121 9.47 9.97 2.12
CA THR A 121 8.29 9.92 2.99
C THR A 121 8.57 10.61 4.33
N GLU A 122 9.73 10.38 4.93
CA GLU A 122 10.15 11.07 6.16
C GLU A 122 10.20 12.59 5.95
N ARG A 123 10.84 13.06 4.87
CA ARG A 123 10.90 14.50 4.56
C ARG A 123 9.51 15.09 4.34
N LEU A 124 8.63 14.39 3.64
CA LEU A 124 7.23 14.79 3.45
C LEU A 124 6.55 14.99 4.81
N PHE A 125 6.59 13.98 5.69
CA PHE A 125 5.98 14.07 7.03
C PHE A 125 6.56 15.23 7.86
N ALA A 126 7.87 15.38 7.89
CA ALA A 126 8.53 16.44 8.67
C ALA A 126 8.16 17.84 8.18
N GLN A 127 8.03 18.04 6.87
CA GLN A 127 7.83 19.37 6.28
C GLN A 127 6.35 19.73 6.08
N THR A 128 5.44 18.76 6.14
CA THR A 128 4.00 19.00 6.05
C THR A 128 3.27 18.86 7.38
N ALA A 129 3.99 18.56 8.46
CA ALA A 129 3.44 18.53 9.81
C ALA A 129 2.74 19.86 10.16
N LEU A 130 1.57 19.77 10.79
CA LEU A 130 0.84 20.92 11.28
C LEU A 130 1.34 21.28 12.69
N PRO A 131 1.10 22.51 13.20
CA PRO A 131 1.46 22.87 14.57
C PRO A 131 0.85 21.97 15.66
N SER A 132 -0.22 21.25 15.35
CA SER A 132 -0.89 20.29 16.23
C SER A 132 -0.37 18.86 16.09
N THR A 133 0.56 18.58 15.18
CA THR A 133 1.14 17.24 15.00
C THR A 133 1.97 16.88 16.23
N VAL A 134 1.78 15.66 16.74
CA VAL A 134 2.53 15.15 17.89
C VAL A 134 3.95 14.80 17.46
N ASP A 135 4.96 15.26 18.21
CA ASP A 135 6.38 15.05 17.88
C ASP A 135 6.77 13.57 17.72
N SER A 136 6.10 12.66 18.43
CA SER A 136 6.36 11.21 18.30
C SER A 136 5.97 10.64 16.94
N LEU A 137 5.12 11.33 16.16
CA LEU A 137 4.75 10.94 14.80
C LEU A 137 5.72 11.48 13.75
N LEU A 138 6.70 12.28 14.14
CA LEU A 138 7.70 12.83 13.23
C LEU A 138 8.89 11.88 13.06
N PRO A 139 9.61 11.96 11.92
CA PRO A 139 10.82 11.19 11.67
C PRO A 139 11.92 11.39 12.72
N PRO A 140 12.94 10.50 12.79
CA PRO A 140 13.12 9.31 11.95
C PRO A 140 12.17 8.17 12.34
N PHE A 141 11.58 7.48 11.38
CA PHE A 141 10.71 6.34 11.65
C PHE A 141 11.52 5.14 12.13
N ARG A 142 10.87 4.26 12.88
CA ARG A 142 11.46 2.96 13.20
C ARG A 142 11.48 2.11 11.95
N ARG A 143 12.40 1.16 11.91
CA ARG A 143 12.53 0.18 10.83
C ARG A 143 12.54 -1.22 11.43
N MET A 144 11.84 -2.14 10.78
CA MET A 144 11.80 -3.56 11.13
C MET A 144 11.45 -4.33 9.86
N THR A 145 12.03 -5.50 9.66
CA THR A 145 11.58 -6.38 8.57
C THR A 145 10.36 -7.19 8.99
N VAL A 146 9.55 -7.63 8.03
CA VAL A 146 8.43 -8.56 8.28
C VAL A 146 8.93 -9.85 8.93
N ALA A 147 10.12 -10.33 8.55
CA ALA A 147 10.76 -11.50 9.16
C ALA A 147 11.09 -11.30 10.65
N GLU A 148 11.68 -10.15 11.01
CA GLU A 148 11.94 -9.79 12.40
C GLU A 148 10.64 -9.66 13.20
N ALA A 149 9.61 -9.05 12.62
CA ALA A 149 8.30 -8.90 13.26
C ALA A 149 7.64 -10.25 13.52
N CYS A 150 7.58 -11.13 12.53
CA CYS A 150 7.05 -12.49 12.69
C CYS A 150 7.83 -13.30 13.72
N LYS A 151 9.16 -13.22 13.73
CA LYS A 151 9.99 -13.90 14.72
C LYS A 151 9.75 -13.37 16.13
N ARG A 152 9.63 -12.05 16.28
CA ARG A 152 9.48 -11.38 17.57
C ARG A 152 8.10 -11.58 18.19
N TYR A 153 7.06 -11.44 17.39
CA TYR A 153 5.69 -11.37 17.89
C TYR A 153 4.89 -12.66 17.71
N ALA A 154 5.23 -13.48 16.71
CA ALA A 154 4.61 -14.77 16.47
C ALA A 154 5.55 -15.96 16.74
N GLY A 155 6.86 -15.74 16.99
CA GLY A 155 7.82 -16.85 17.13
C GLY A 155 8.05 -17.65 15.84
N VAL A 156 7.66 -17.10 14.69
CA VAL A 156 7.74 -17.77 13.38
C VAL A 156 8.98 -17.30 12.63
N ASP A 157 9.82 -18.24 12.23
CA ASP A 157 10.95 -17.99 11.32
C ASP A 157 10.47 -18.03 9.87
N LEU A 158 10.26 -16.85 9.25
CA LEU A 158 9.76 -16.74 7.88
C LEU A 158 10.68 -17.40 6.85
N ASP A 159 12.00 -17.33 7.02
CA ASP A 159 12.95 -17.96 6.09
C ASP A 159 12.74 -19.48 6.07
N ALA A 160 12.36 -20.07 7.21
CA ALA A 160 12.10 -21.49 7.33
C ALA A 160 10.75 -21.93 6.75
N VAL A 161 9.74 -21.04 6.67
CA VAL A 161 8.33 -21.38 6.34
C VAL A 161 7.86 -20.91 4.95
N GLN A 162 8.78 -20.79 4.00
CA GLN A 162 8.50 -20.33 2.64
C GLN A 162 7.57 -21.24 1.80
N SER A 163 7.32 -22.49 2.24
CA SER A 163 6.41 -23.41 1.55
C SER A 163 5.05 -23.49 2.24
N MET A 164 4.01 -23.80 1.46
CA MET A 164 2.64 -23.90 1.97
C MET A 164 2.51 -24.85 3.17
N ASN A 165 3.14 -26.03 3.10
CA ASN A 165 3.06 -27.01 4.20
C ASN A 165 3.64 -26.44 5.49
N LYS A 166 4.81 -25.79 5.40
CA LYS A 166 5.52 -25.28 6.58
C LYS A 166 4.80 -24.09 7.22
N ILE A 167 4.24 -23.17 6.43
CA ILE A 167 3.49 -22.05 7.02
C ILE A 167 2.19 -22.52 7.69
N ARG A 168 1.53 -23.56 7.13
CA ARG A 168 0.36 -24.18 7.78
C ARG A 168 0.73 -24.85 9.10
N GLU A 169 1.84 -25.58 9.15
CA GLU A 169 2.35 -26.19 10.38
C GLU A 169 2.65 -25.12 11.45
N ALA A 170 3.25 -24.00 11.05
CA ALA A 170 3.50 -22.87 11.95
C ALA A 170 2.19 -22.25 12.46
N ALA A 171 1.23 -21.97 11.58
CA ALA A 171 -0.08 -21.42 11.95
C ALA A 171 -0.87 -22.34 12.91
N ILE A 172 -0.88 -23.66 12.65
CA ILE A 172 -1.53 -24.64 13.52
C ILE A 172 -0.83 -24.69 14.89
N SER A 173 0.50 -24.59 14.92
CA SER A 173 1.28 -24.56 16.16
C SER A 173 1.00 -23.30 17.01
N LEU A 174 0.56 -22.21 16.37
CA LEU A 174 0.07 -21.00 17.03
C LEU A 174 -1.41 -21.09 17.47
N GLY A 175 -2.07 -22.22 17.21
CA GLY A 175 -3.46 -22.44 17.58
C GLY A 175 -4.48 -21.86 16.59
N LEU A 176 -4.06 -21.44 15.39
CA LEU A 176 -5.00 -21.01 14.35
C LEU A 176 -5.77 -22.19 13.78
N GLN A 177 -7.08 -22.00 13.62
CA GLN A 177 -7.92 -22.92 12.87
C GLN A 177 -7.84 -22.58 11.38
N LEU A 178 -7.26 -23.49 10.61
CA LEU A 178 -7.16 -23.34 9.16
C LEU A 178 -8.28 -24.10 8.45
N PRO A 179 -8.76 -23.61 7.30
CA PRO A 179 -9.70 -24.35 6.49
C PRO A 179 -9.11 -25.70 6.04
N SER A 180 -10.00 -26.68 5.87
CA SER A 180 -9.67 -27.99 5.30
C SER A 180 -9.39 -27.92 3.80
N ALA A 181 -10.01 -26.96 3.11
CA ALA A 181 -9.70 -26.63 1.73
C ALA A 181 -8.30 -25.99 1.63
N PRO A 182 -7.55 -26.23 0.53
CA PRO A 182 -6.31 -25.52 0.27
C PRO A 182 -6.55 -24.02 0.19
N GLU A 183 -5.80 -23.23 0.97
CA GLU A 183 -5.71 -21.77 0.84
C GLU A 183 -4.31 -21.40 0.29
N ARG A 184 -4.13 -20.16 -0.16
CA ARG A 184 -2.84 -19.68 -0.65
C ARG A 184 -1.89 -19.47 0.53
N TRP A 185 -0.59 -19.42 0.25
CA TRP A 185 0.41 -19.10 1.28
C TRP A 185 0.11 -17.76 1.95
N GLU A 186 -0.26 -16.77 1.14
CA GLU A 186 -0.67 -15.43 1.57
C GLU A 186 -1.84 -15.47 2.55
N ASP A 187 -2.85 -16.29 2.31
CA ASP A 187 -4.02 -16.39 3.21
C ASP A 187 -3.58 -16.87 4.61
N THR A 188 -2.74 -17.91 4.68
CA THR A 188 -2.23 -18.41 5.97
C THR A 188 -1.28 -17.39 6.62
N PHE A 189 -0.43 -16.72 5.83
CA PHE A 189 0.43 -15.65 6.33
C PHE A 189 -0.38 -14.51 6.94
N ASN A 190 -1.40 -14.00 6.22
CA ASN A 190 -2.25 -12.91 6.69
C ASN A 190 -2.96 -13.28 7.99
N ARG A 191 -3.39 -14.55 8.16
CA ARG A 191 -3.93 -15.02 9.45
C ARG A 191 -2.91 -14.91 10.58
N ILE A 192 -1.66 -15.33 10.36
CA ILE A 192 -0.59 -15.18 11.36
C ILE A 192 -0.32 -13.70 11.64
N PHE A 193 -0.16 -12.91 10.58
CA PHE A 193 0.22 -11.51 10.64
C PHE A 193 -0.83 -10.69 11.40
N LEU A 194 -2.10 -10.76 10.99
CA LEU A 194 -3.20 -9.99 11.59
C LEU A 194 -3.52 -10.40 13.03
N ASN A 195 -3.30 -11.67 13.41
CA ASN A 195 -3.61 -12.14 14.77
C ASN A 195 -2.46 -11.94 15.76
N PHE A 196 -1.20 -12.06 15.30
CA PHE A 196 -0.05 -12.11 16.21
C PHE A 196 0.97 -11.01 15.97
N VAL A 197 1.10 -10.47 14.76
CA VAL A 197 2.15 -9.51 14.43
C VAL A 197 1.63 -8.08 14.48
N GLU A 198 0.68 -7.73 13.62
CA GLU A 198 0.15 -6.37 13.46
C GLU A 198 -0.33 -5.75 14.79
N PRO A 199 -1.11 -6.45 15.65
CA PRO A 199 -1.59 -5.88 16.91
C PRO A 199 -0.47 -5.56 17.92
N ASN A 200 0.71 -6.17 17.74
CA ASN A 200 1.85 -6.05 18.65
C ASN A 200 2.97 -5.17 18.09
N LEU A 201 2.78 -4.58 16.90
CA LEU A 201 3.75 -3.64 16.35
C LEU A 201 3.92 -2.43 17.29
N PRO A 202 5.12 -1.84 17.35
CA PRO A 202 5.36 -0.69 18.21
C PRO A 202 4.49 0.50 17.81
N GLN A 203 3.82 1.11 18.79
CA GLN A 203 2.89 2.22 18.58
C GLN A 203 3.43 3.58 19.02
N ASP A 204 4.53 3.61 19.79
CA ASP A 204 5.06 4.86 20.36
C ASP A 204 5.72 5.77 19.32
N LYS A 205 6.04 5.23 18.14
CA LYS A 205 6.61 5.93 16.99
C LYS A 205 6.21 5.22 15.70
N PRO A 206 6.03 5.93 14.56
CA PRO A 206 5.78 5.25 13.29
C PRO A 206 6.86 4.22 12.96
N LEU A 207 6.42 3.11 12.37
CA LEU A 207 7.23 1.98 11.98
C LEU A 207 7.11 1.76 10.47
N VAL A 208 8.24 1.82 9.77
CA VAL A 208 8.40 1.24 8.45
C VAL A 208 8.63 -0.26 8.63
N LEU A 209 7.72 -1.07 8.12
CA LEU A 209 7.81 -2.52 8.07
C LEU A 209 8.25 -2.94 6.67
N GLU A 210 9.42 -3.55 6.54
CA GLU A 210 10.14 -3.75 5.28
C GLU A 210 10.24 -5.24 4.88
N ASP A 211 10.66 -5.51 3.64
CA ASP A 211 10.99 -6.85 3.14
C ASP A 211 9.80 -7.82 3.21
N TYR A 212 8.72 -7.52 2.48
CA TYR A 212 7.57 -8.43 2.40
C TYR A 212 7.90 -9.74 1.65
N PRO A 213 7.37 -10.90 2.05
CA PRO A 213 7.62 -12.18 1.38
C PRO A 213 7.20 -12.19 -0.10
N VAL A 214 7.94 -12.90 -0.95
CA VAL A 214 7.66 -12.98 -2.40
C VAL A 214 6.30 -13.60 -2.74
N GLN A 215 5.74 -14.40 -1.83
CA GLN A 215 4.43 -15.03 -1.93
C GLN A 215 3.28 -14.04 -1.77
N ILE A 216 3.54 -12.84 -1.25
CA ILE A 216 2.58 -11.74 -1.27
C ILE A 216 2.67 -11.10 -2.65
N GLU A 217 1.67 -11.37 -3.49
CA GLU A 217 1.65 -10.95 -4.89
C GLU A 217 1.47 -9.43 -4.98
N CYS A 218 2.34 -8.79 -5.75
CA CYS A 218 2.35 -7.34 -6.04
C CYS A 218 3.43 -7.05 -7.08
N LEU A 219 3.40 -5.85 -7.66
CA LEU A 219 4.35 -5.38 -8.67
C LEU A 219 5.68 -4.83 -8.09
N ALA A 220 6.06 -5.24 -6.87
CA ALA A 220 7.35 -4.91 -6.28
C ALA A 220 8.48 -5.81 -6.81
N LYS A 221 9.64 -5.22 -7.08
CA LYS A 221 10.88 -5.93 -7.42
C LYS A 221 11.26 -6.91 -6.32
N ARG A 222 11.75 -8.07 -6.75
CA ARG A 222 12.35 -9.04 -5.83
C ARG A 222 13.72 -8.56 -5.37
N LYS A 223 14.05 -8.81 -4.10
CA LYS A 223 15.40 -8.61 -3.56
C LYS A 223 16.30 -9.75 -4.04
N GLU A 224 17.49 -9.41 -4.54
CA GLU A 224 18.41 -10.41 -5.10
C GLU A 224 18.76 -11.50 -4.09
N ASN A 225 18.74 -12.77 -4.54
CA ASN A 225 19.05 -13.95 -3.72
C ASN A 225 18.26 -14.03 -2.40
N SER A 226 17.07 -13.43 -2.34
CA SER A 226 16.26 -13.32 -1.14
C SER A 226 14.83 -13.83 -1.37
N PRO A 227 14.15 -14.37 -0.34
CA PRO A 227 12.73 -14.68 -0.38
C PRO A 227 11.82 -13.44 -0.17
N TYR A 228 12.38 -12.23 -0.22
CA TYR A 228 11.65 -10.99 0.03
C TYR A 228 11.60 -10.06 -1.19
N LYS A 229 10.62 -9.14 -1.19
CA LYS A 229 10.45 -8.06 -2.16
C LYS A 229 10.90 -6.73 -1.56
N ARG A 230 11.31 -5.82 -2.44
CA ARG A 230 11.69 -4.43 -2.14
C ARG A 230 10.44 -3.59 -1.89
N ARG A 231 9.75 -3.88 -0.78
CA ARG A 231 8.46 -3.32 -0.38
C ARG A 231 8.49 -2.94 1.09
N TRP A 232 7.82 -1.86 1.44
CA TRP A 232 7.56 -1.47 2.82
C TRP A 232 6.15 -0.91 3.01
N GLU A 233 5.65 -1.02 4.24
CA GLU A 233 4.44 -0.36 4.72
C GLU A 233 4.78 0.52 5.91
N LEU A 234 4.07 1.64 6.08
CA LEU A 234 4.24 2.55 7.21
C LEU A 234 3.06 2.42 8.15
N TYR A 235 3.33 2.06 9.41
CA TYR A 235 2.34 1.96 10.47
C TYR A 235 2.51 3.06 11.50
N ALA A 236 1.42 3.66 11.97
CA ALA A 236 1.40 4.52 13.15
C ALA A 236 0.11 4.34 13.94
N HIS A 237 0.21 4.19 15.27
CA HIS A 237 -0.94 3.96 16.15
C HIS A 237 -1.89 2.84 15.67
N ASN A 238 -1.33 1.71 15.19
CA ASN A 238 -2.06 0.57 14.58
C ASN A 238 -2.86 0.90 13.31
N VAL A 239 -2.49 1.95 12.60
CA VAL A 239 -3.05 2.28 11.29
C VAL A 239 -1.94 2.16 10.26
N GLU A 240 -2.18 1.35 9.22
CA GLU A 240 -1.38 1.38 8.00
C GLU A 240 -1.65 2.71 7.28
N LEU A 241 -0.62 3.54 7.16
CA LEU A 241 -0.70 4.87 6.56
C LEU A 241 -0.25 4.90 5.10
N ALA A 242 0.65 4.00 4.71
CA ALA A 242 1.21 3.95 3.37
C ALA A 242 1.75 2.56 3.04
N ASN A 243 1.72 2.24 1.75
CA ASN A 243 2.37 1.09 1.13
C ASN A 243 3.24 1.61 -0.02
N CYS A 244 4.47 1.12 -0.15
CA CYS A 244 5.40 1.55 -1.18
C CYS A 244 6.37 0.42 -1.54
N TYR A 245 6.87 0.44 -2.77
CA TYR A 245 7.83 -0.53 -3.24
C TYR A 245 8.66 -0.01 -4.42
N ALA A 246 9.81 -0.65 -4.64
CA ALA A 246 10.56 -0.48 -5.88
C ALA A 246 9.82 -1.21 -7.02
N GLU A 247 9.35 -0.47 -8.01
CA GLU A 247 8.51 -0.98 -9.09
C GLU A 247 9.21 -2.00 -9.99
N GLU A 248 8.51 -3.09 -10.31
CA GLU A 248 8.90 -4.04 -11.34
C GLU A 248 8.84 -3.38 -12.72
N THR A 249 9.90 -3.58 -13.50
CA THR A 249 10.10 -2.95 -14.81
C THR A 249 10.29 -3.97 -15.93
N ASP A 250 10.47 -5.25 -15.60
CA ASP A 250 10.54 -6.32 -16.59
C ASP A 250 9.16 -6.58 -17.22
N ALA A 251 9.03 -6.27 -18.51
CA ALA A 251 7.78 -6.41 -19.24
C ALA A 251 7.24 -7.86 -19.29
N THR A 252 8.11 -8.87 -19.18
CA THR A 252 7.71 -10.28 -19.14
C THR A 252 7.09 -10.62 -17.80
N VAL A 253 7.73 -10.18 -16.70
CA VAL A 253 7.21 -10.40 -15.34
C VAL A 253 5.88 -9.68 -15.17
N ILE A 254 5.78 -8.42 -15.61
CA ILE A 254 4.53 -7.66 -15.56
C ILE A 254 3.43 -8.38 -16.36
N ARG A 255 3.69 -8.82 -17.59
CA ARG A 255 2.68 -9.53 -18.40
C ARG A 255 2.24 -10.87 -17.82
N GLN A 256 3.04 -11.51 -16.98
CA GLN A 256 2.66 -12.74 -16.29
C GLN A 256 1.80 -12.49 -15.05
N TYR A 257 1.88 -11.28 -14.49
CA TYR A 257 1.09 -10.87 -13.34
C TYR A 257 -0.37 -10.53 -13.72
N TYR A 258 -0.56 -9.89 -14.87
CA TYR A 258 -1.89 -9.58 -15.45
C TYR A 258 -2.50 -10.79 -16.15
#